data_AF-Q163R2-F1
#
_entry.id   AF-Q163R2-F1
#
_cell.length_a   1.000
_cell.length_b   1.000
_cell.length_c   1.000
_cell.angle_alpha   90.00
_cell.angle_beta   90.00
_cell.angle_gamma   90.00
#
_symmetry.space_group_name_H-M   'P 1'
#
loop_
_entity.id
_entity.type
_entity.pdbx_description
1 polymer ?
#
loop_
_entity_poly.entity_id
_entity_poly.type
_entity_poly.pdbx_seq_one_letter_code
_entity_poly.pdbx_strand_id
1 'polypeptide(L)'
;MERQPVCAGCSRVGPMRVFILLMGVALAVTACGPGDDAISFDGQFFSARLKSERSDRAQFAVTTRPVSASLAGAREAARYEATVYCVNSFGRSDVDWVVGPDDEDEALTIENDTLMLQGRCREI
;
A
#
# COMPACT_ATOMS: atom_id res chain seq x y z
N MET A 1 26.47 41.03 -21.77
CA MET A 1 25.19 41.72 -21.52
C MET A 1 24.84 41.56 -20.04
N GLU A 2 24.87 42.61 -19.21
CA GLU A 2 23.74 43.54 -18.91
C GLU A 2 22.79 42.95 -17.83
N ARG A 3 22.46 43.55 -16.67
CA ARG A 3 22.65 44.93 -16.13
C ARG A 3 22.85 44.97 -14.59
N GLN A 4 23.36 46.10 -14.11
CA GLN A 4 23.28 46.64 -12.73
C GLN A 4 21.81 47.00 -12.35
N PRO A 5 21.44 47.54 -11.15
CA PRO A 5 22.22 48.01 -9.98
C PRO A 5 21.80 47.24 -8.68
N VAL A 6 21.99 47.65 -7.41
CA VAL A 6 22.36 48.92 -6.73
C VAL A 6 23.16 48.65 -5.44
N CYS A 7 23.85 49.68 -4.91
CA CYS A 7 24.48 49.66 -3.58
C CYS A 7 23.53 50.22 -2.50
N ALA A 8 23.46 49.58 -1.31
CA ALA A 8 23.19 50.26 -0.04
C ALA A 8 23.49 49.34 1.16
N GLY A 9 24.08 49.90 2.23
CA GLY A 9 24.05 49.27 3.55
C GLY A 9 25.13 48.22 3.84
N CYS A 10 26.37 48.67 4.02
CA CYS A 10 27.28 47.99 4.95
C CYS A 10 26.72 48.12 6.38
N SER A 11 25.75 47.27 6.72
CA SER A 11 25.10 47.25 8.03
C SER A 11 25.58 46.03 8.81
N ARG A 12 26.44 46.28 9.80
CA ARG A 12 27.02 45.31 10.73
C ARG A 12 25.93 44.40 11.31
N VAL A 13 25.79 43.19 10.76
CA VAL A 13 24.75 42.23 11.10
C VAL A 13 25.06 41.59 12.46
N GLY A 14 24.30 41.95 13.49
CA GLY A 14 24.43 41.37 14.83
C GLY A 14 24.09 39.87 14.88
N PRO A 15 24.55 39.14 15.93
CA PRO A 15 24.51 37.67 15.98
C PRO A 15 23.10 37.06 15.88
N MET A 16 22.05 37.84 16.18
CA MET A 16 20.65 37.41 16.13
C MET A 16 20.14 37.10 14.71
N ARG A 17 20.72 37.72 13.65
CA ARG A 17 20.31 37.47 12.26
C ARG A 17 20.97 36.22 11.63
N VAL A 18 22.10 35.77 12.17
CA VAL A 18 22.75 34.50 11.76
C VAL A 18 21.86 33.31 12.13
N PHE A 19 21.22 33.36 13.31
CA PHE A 19 20.26 32.34 13.75
C PHE A 19 19.04 32.21 12.83
N ILE A 20 18.56 33.33 12.27
CA ILE A 20 17.38 33.33 11.38
C ILE A 20 17.69 32.68 10.03
N LEU A 21 18.92 32.85 9.51
CA LEU A 21 19.34 32.23 8.24
C LEU A 21 19.59 30.71 8.35
N LEU A 22 20.02 30.22 9.51
CA LEU A 22 20.21 28.78 9.76
C LEU A 22 18.88 28.01 9.93
N MET A 23 17.80 28.70 10.30
CA MET A 23 16.50 28.07 10.58
C MET A 23 15.61 27.86 9.35
N GLY A 24 16.06 28.24 8.15
CA GLY A 24 15.28 28.14 6.90
C GLY A 24 15.40 26.80 6.13
N VAL A 25 16.39 25.96 6.44
CA VAL A 25 16.79 24.81 5.58
C VAL A 25 16.17 23.47 6.04
N ALA A 26 15.48 23.44 7.17
CA ALA A 26 15.07 22.18 7.84
C ALA A 26 13.68 21.61 7.46
N LEU A 27 12.97 22.20 6.48
CA LEU A 27 11.53 21.92 6.23
C LEU A 27 11.22 21.12 4.94
N ALA A 28 12.23 20.58 4.26
CA ALA A 28 12.08 20.12 2.87
C ALA A 28 11.68 18.64 2.64
N VAL A 29 11.55 17.80 3.68
CA VAL A 29 11.17 16.37 3.50
C VAL A 29 10.14 15.91 4.52
N THR A 30 8.86 16.03 4.16
CA THR A 30 7.74 15.27 4.74
C THR A 30 6.93 14.59 3.62
N ALA A 31 7.62 13.88 2.74
CA ALA A 31 7.01 13.04 1.71
C ALA A 31 6.44 11.76 2.35
N CYS A 32 5.27 11.86 2.98
CA CYS A 32 4.53 10.70 3.48
C CYS A 32 3.64 10.15 2.35
N GLY A 33 4.25 9.40 1.43
CA GLY A 33 3.53 8.59 0.44
C GLY A 33 3.11 7.23 1.01
N PRO A 34 2.30 6.45 0.28
CA PRO A 34 2.21 5.00 0.50
C PRO A 34 3.62 4.39 0.51
N GLY A 35 3.87 3.43 1.40
CA GLY A 35 5.19 2.81 1.53
C GLY A 35 5.65 2.15 0.22
N ASP A 36 6.97 1.99 0.07
CA ASP A 36 7.62 1.59 -1.19
C ASP A 36 7.15 0.23 -1.76
N ASP A 37 6.49 -0.59 -0.93
CA ASP A 37 5.92 -1.90 -1.29
C ASP A 37 4.45 -1.85 -1.79
N ALA A 38 3.89 -0.65 -2.04
CA ALA A 38 2.51 -0.50 -2.51
C ALA A 38 2.34 -0.99 -3.96
N ILE A 39 1.89 -2.24 -4.14
CA ILE A 39 1.62 -2.82 -5.46
C ILE A 39 0.28 -2.30 -6.01
N SER A 40 0.32 -1.80 -7.25
CA SER A 40 -0.88 -1.48 -8.02
C SER A 40 -1.30 -2.68 -8.89
N PHE A 41 -2.61 -2.93 -8.95
CA PHE A 41 -3.23 -3.92 -9.82
C PHE A 41 -4.16 -3.15 -10.76
N ASP A 42 -4.16 -3.47 -12.06
CA ASP A 42 -5.00 -2.75 -13.05
C ASP A 42 -4.83 -1.20 -13.05
N GLY A 43 -3.64 -0.72 -12.64
CA GLY A 43 -3.34 0.71 -12.46
C GLY A 43 -3.97 1.37 -11.22
N GLN A 44 -4.64 0.61 -10.35
CA GLN A 44 -5.28 1.06 -9.12
C GLN A 44 -4.61 0.45 -7.88
N PHE A 45 -4.73 1.10 -6.73
CA PHE A 45 -4.22 0.58 -5.46
C PHE A 45 -5.33 -0.10 -4.66
N PHE A 46 -5.07 -1.31 -4.20
CA PHE A 46 -6.01 -2.11 -3.42
C PHE A 46 -5.47 -2.36 -2.02
N SER A 47 -6.34 -2.18 -1.03
CA SER A 47 -6.11 -2.64 0.33
C SER A 47 -6.62 -4.08 0.46
N ALA A 48 -5.71 -5.05 0.31
CA ALA A 48 -5.95 -6.43 0.70
C ALA A 48 -5.65 -6.60 2.20
N ARG A 49 -6.45 -7.43 2.88
CA ARG A 49 -6.25 -7.82 4.29
C ARG A 49 -6.64 -9.28 4.46
N LEU A 50 -5.67 -10.11 4.82
CA LEU A 50 -5.90 -11.50 5.20
C LEU A 50 -6.14 -11.66 6.70
N LYS A 51 -7.06 -12.55 7.06
CA LYS A 51 -7.32 -13.03 8.42
C LYS A 51 -7.28 -14.55 8.41
N SER A 52 -6.40 -15.15 9.21
CA SER A 52 -6.40 -16.60 9.45
C SER A 52 -7.13 -16.97 10.73
N GLU A 53 -7.64 -18.20 10.79
CA GLU A 53 -8.30 -18.70 11.99
C GLU A 53 -7.29 -19.07 13.08
N ARG A 54 -7.63 -18.83 14.35
CA ARG A 54 -6.73 -19.12 15.48
C ARG A 54 -6.54 -20.61 15.75
N SER A 55 -7.59 -21.42 15.53
CA SER A 55 -7.52 -22.88 15.69
C SER A 55 -6.79 -23.54 14.52
N ASP A 56 -6.83 -22.91 13.35
CA ASP A 56 -6.30 -23.47 12.11
C ASP A 56 -5.71 -22.34 11.25
N ARG A 57 -4.40 -22.14 11.40
CA ARG A 57 -3.68 -21.02 10.77
C ARG A 57 -3.58 -21.15 9.25
N ALA A 58 -3.87 -22.33 8.68
CA ALA A 58 -3.88 -22.55 7.25
C ALA A 58 -5.19 -22.10 6.62
N GLN A 59 -6.31 -22.13 7.36
CA GLN A 59 -7.57 -21.54 6.92
C GLN A 59 -7.52 -20.01 7.02
N PHE A 60 -7.96 -19.32 5.97
CA PHE A 60 -8.01 -17.87 5.93
C PHE A 60 -9.16 -17.32 5.08
N ALA A 61 -9.55 -16.10 5.42
CA ALA A 61 -10.36 -15.22 4.59
C ALA A 61 -9.53 -13.99 4.22
N VAL A 62 -9.50 -13.62 2.95
CA VAL A 62 -8.88 -12.38 2.46
C VAL A 62 -9.97 -11.42 1.99
N THR A 63 -9.82 -10.15 2.36
CA THR A 63 -10.77 -9.08 2.05
C THR A 63 -10.06 -7.96 1.31
N THR A 64 -10.62 -7.50 0.19
CA THR A 64 -9.96 -6.54 -0.70
C THR A 64 -10.89 -5.38 -1.07
N ARG A 65 -10.38 -4.15 -1.00
CA ARG A 65 -11.11 -2.89 -1.27
C ARG A 65 -10.21 -1.87 -1.97
N PRO A 66 -10.73 -0.98 -2.85
CA PRO A 66 -12.13 -0.87 -3.30
C PRO A 66 -12.41 -1.75 -4.52
N VAL A 67 -13.53 -2.48 -4.56
CA VAL A 67 -13.89 -3.33 -5.72
C VAL A 67 -14.36 -2.50 -6.91
N SER A 68 -15.02 -1.39 -6.64
CA SER A 68 -15.54 -0.43 -7.64
C SER A 68 -14.48 0.22 -8.53
N ALA A 69 -13.20 0.14 -8.15
CA ALA A 69 -12.09 0.61 -8.98
C ALA A 69 -11.76 -0.39 -10.12
N SER A 70 -11.67 -1.69 -9.81
CA SER A 70 -11.60 -2.78 -10.78
C SER A 70 -11.80 -4.12 -10.05
N LEU A 71 -12.77 -4.93 -10.50
CA LEU A 71 -13.01 -6.27 -9.94
C LEU A 71 -11.84 -7.21 -10.22
N ALA A 72 -11.26 -7.16 -11.42
CA ALA A 72 -10.08 -7.94 -11.77
C ALA A 72 -8.87 -7.55 -10.92
N GLY A 73 -8.64 -6.24 -10.71
CA GLY A 73 -7.60 -5.76 -9.79
C GLY A 73 -7.81 -6.22 -8.34
N ALA A 74 -9.06 -6.23 -7.86
CA ALA A 74 -9.39 -6.73 -6.52
C ALA A 74 -9.17 -8.25 -6.38
N ARG A 75 -9.51 -9.04 -7.41
CA ARG A 75 -9.28 -10.50 -7.47
C ARG A 75 -7.78 -10.82 -7.38
N GLU A 76 -6.94 -10.14 -8.17
CA GLU A 76 -5.49 -10.38 -8.15
C GLU A 76 -4.80 -9.83 -6.91
N ALA A 77 -5.24 -8.69 -6.35
CA ALA A 77 -4.75 -8.21 -5.07
C ALA A 77 -5.07 -9.19 -3.91
N ALA A 78 -6.25 -9.83 -3.95
CA ALA A 78 -6.62 -10.88 -3.00
C ALA A 78 -5.77 -12.16 -3.18
N ARG A 79 -5.54 -12.58 -4.43
CA ARG A 79 -4.67 -13.73 -4.77
C ARG A 79 -3.24 -13.50 -4.29
N TYR A 80 -2.71 -12.29 -4.51
CA TYR A 80 -1.35 -11.91 -4.11
C TYR A 80 -1.15 -12.00 -2.59
N GLU A 81 -2.03 -11.36 -1.82
CA GLU A 81 -1.97 -11.37 -0.35
C GLU A 81 -2.08 -12.79 0.23
N ALA A 82 -2.97 -13.62 -0.32
CA ALA A 82 -3.09 -15.03 0.04
C ALA A 82 -1.81 -15.82 -0.25
N THR A 83 -1.22 -15.62 -1.44
CA THR A 83 0.02 -16.27 -1.85
C THR A 83 1.19 -15.87 -0.93
N VAL A 84 1.32 -14.57 -0.63
CA VAL A 84 2.33 -14.05 0.30
C VAL A 84 2.16 -14.65 1.70
N TYR A 85 0.92 -14.75 2.20
CA TYR A 85 0.66 -15.37 3.51
C TYR A 85 1.05 -16.85 3.55
N CYS A 86 0.68 -17.64 2.54
CA CYS A 86 1.00 -19.07 2.51
C CYS A 86 2.49 -19.33 2.30
N VAL A 87 3.18 -18.54 1.48
CA VAL A 87 4.65 -18.63 1.32
C VAL A 87 5.35 -18.29 2.64
N ASN A 88 4.95 -17.20 3.31
CA ASN A 88 5.57 -16.75 4.56
C ASN A 88 5.26 -17.67 5.77
N SER A 89 4.09 -18.33 5.78
CA SER A 89 3.64 -19.15 6.92
C SER A 89 3.92 -20.65 6.76
N PHE A 90 3.85 -21.18 5.53
CA PHE A 90 3.93 -22.62 5.23
C PHE A 90 4.99 -22.96 4.16
N GLY A 91 5.67 -21.97 3.58
CA GLY A 91 6.68 -22.19 2.53
C GLY A 91 6.12 -22.63 1.18
N ARG A 92 4.81 -22.45 0.95
CA ARG A 92 4.11 -22.89 -0.27
C ARG A 92 3.18 -21.81 -0.80
N SER A 93 3.15 -21.63 -2.12
CA SER A 93 2.24 -20.71 -2.81
C SER A 93 0.88 -21.33 -3.15
N ASP A 94 0.74 -22.65 -2.98
CA ASP A 94 -0.47 -23.39 -3.31
C ASP A 94 -1.59 -23.09 -2.31
N VAL A 95 -2.76 -22.69 -2.83
CA VAL A 95 -3.98 -22.44 -2.06
C VAL A 95 -5.10 -23.35 -2.57
N ASP A 96 -5.75 -24.03 -1.64
CA ASP A 96 -7.00 -24.76 -1.84
C ASP A 96 -8.16 -23.80 -1.55
N TRP A 97 -8.71 -23.19 -2.61
CA TRP A 97 -9.77 -22.17 -2.51
C TRP A 97 -11.15 -22.80 -2.24
N VAL A 98 -11.96 -22.09 -1.44
CA VAL A 98 -13.39 -22.36 -1.22
C VAL A 98 -14.24 -21.36 -2.00
N VAL A 99 -13.84 -20.09 -2.00
CA VAL A 99 -14.28 -19.04 -2.92
C VAL A 99 -13.02 -18.32 -3.38
N GLY A 100 -12.65 -18.51 -4.64
CA GLY A 100 -11.36 -18.18 -5.20
C GLY A 100 -11.38 -17.02 -6.20
N PRO A 101 -10.18 -16.50 -6.57
CA PRO A 101 -10.02 -15.42 -7.54
C PRO A 101 -10.29 -15.87 -8.99
N ASP A 102 -10.63 -17.15 -9.22
CA ASP A 102 -10.90 -17.76 -10.53
C ASP A 102 -12.39 -18.15 -10.72
N ASP A 103 -13.24 -17.97 -9.69
CA ASP A 103 -14.67 -18.30 -9.75
C ASP A 103 -15.49 -17.31 -10.61
N GLU A 104 -16.71 -17.69 -10.97
CA GLU A 104 -17.66 -16.79 -11.66
C GLU A 104 -18.08 -15.61 -10.77
N ASP A 105 -18.36 -14.46 -11.36
CA ASP A 105 -18.59 -13.21 -10.61
C ASP A 105 -19.83 -13.31 -9.69
N GLU A 106 -20.83 -14.12 -10.03
CA GLU A 106 -22.01 -14.41 -9.21
C GLU A 106 -21.70 -15.25 -7.94
N ALA A 107 -20.59 -15.97 -7.91
CA ALA A 107 -20.15 -16.73 -6.74
C ALA A 107 -19.33 -15.87 -5.75
N LEU A 108 -18.84 -14.72 -6.18
CA LEU A 108 -18.01 -13.84 -5.38
C LEU A 108 -18.84 -13.05 -4.35
N THR A 109 -18.46 -13.15 -3.07
CA THR A 109 -19.08 -12.34 -2.01
C THR A 109 -18.52 -10.92 -2.06
N ILE A 110 -19.32 -9.99 -2.59
CA ILE A 110 -18.99 -8.56 -2.67
C ILE A 110 -19.97 -7.76 -1.80
N GLU A 111 -19.49 -7.19 -0.70
CA GLU A 111 -20.29 -6.40 0.24
C GLU A 111 -19.62 -5.06 0.55
N ASN A 112 -20.37 -3.95 0.53
CA ASN A 112 -19.88 -2.63 0.95
C ASN A 112 -18.54 -2.25 0.28
N ASP A 113 -18.42 -2.48 -1.03
CA ASP A 113 -17.19 -2.25 -1.83
C ASP A 113 -15.98 -3.11 -1.38
N THR A 114 -16.26 -4.30 -0.83
CA THR A 114 -15.27 -5.29 -0.35
C THR A 114 -15.52 -6.63 -1.01
N LEU A 115 -14.51 -7.17 -1.70
CA LEU A 115 -14.48 -8.55 -2.17
C LEU A 115 -13.98 -9.43 -1.02
N MET A 116 -14.64 -10.53 -0.73
CA MET A 116 -14.18 -11.55 0.22
C MET A 116 -13.93 -12.87 -0.50
N LEU A 117 -12.69 -13.37 -0.41
CA LEU A 117 -12.30 -14.71 -0.86
C LEU A 117 -11.90 -15.56 0.36
N GLN A 118 -12.05 -16.87 0.25
CA GLN A 118 -11.83 -17.82 1.34
C GLN A 118 -11.09 -19.06 0.83
N GLY A 119 -10.13 -19.55 1.60
CA GLY A 119 -9.33 -20.71 1.21
C GLY A 119 -8.45 -21.24 2.33
N ARG A 120 -7.68 -22.27 1.99
CA ARG A 120 -6.67 -22.87 2.86
C ARG A 120 -5.31 -22.88 2.17
N CYS A 121 -4.23 -22.57 2.90
CA CYS A 121 -2.89 -22.90 2.42
C CYS A 121 -2.73 -24.42 2.33
N ARG A 122 -2.14 -24.94 1.25
CA ARG A 122 -1.94 -26.38 1.07
C ARG A 122 -0.78 -26.89 1.93
N GLU A 123 -1.11 -27.73 2.90
CA GLU A 123 -0.16 -28.46 3.75
C GLU A 123 0.28 -29.79 3.10
N ILE A 124 1.40 -30.35 3.56
CA ILE A 124 2.02 -31.62 3.08
C ILE A 124 2.14 -32.63 4.22
#